data_AF-A0A7C1RF71-F1
#
_entry.id   AF-A0A7C1RF71-F1
#
_cell.length_a   1.000
_cell.length_b   1.000
_cell.length_c   1.000
_cell.angle_alpha   90.00
_cell.angle_beta   90.00
_cell.angle_gamma   90.00
#
_symmetry.space_group_name_H-M   'P 1'
#
loop_
_entity.id
_entity.type
_entity.pdbx_description
1 polymer ?
#
loop_
_entity_poly.entity_id
_entity_poly.type
_entity_poly.pdbx_seq_one_letter_code
_entity_poly.pdbx_strand_id
1 'polypeptide(L)'
;MDEKLTEYEDEALLLVKAYPKKYHRIEEIIKDLRSVYMDAYLARGLDARRTSQGDIGLTAAREAVEGLLEKSLIKIEEDPRFYFKRDK
;
A
#
# COMPACT_ATOMS: atom_id res chain seq x y z
N MET A 1 -7.40 12.00 -14.89
CA MET A 1 -7.17 11.11 -13.74
C MET A 1 -5.84 10.44 -13.99
N ASP A 2 -4.94 10.40 -13.01
CA ASP A 2 -3.58 9.85 -13.17
C ASP A 2 -3.68 8.31 -13.27
N GLU A 3 -3.38 7.75 -14.45
CA GLU A 3 -3.54 6.30 -14.70
C GLU A 3 -2.71 5.45 -13.71
N LYS A 4 -1.58 5.99 -13.22
CA LYS A 4 -0.71 5.31 -12.24
C LYS A 4 -1.36 5.16 -10.88
N LEU A 5 -2.11 6.16 -10.40
CA LEU A 5 -2.84 6.05 -9.13
C LEU A 5 -3.91 4.95 -9.20
N THR A 6 -4.48 4.73 -10.39
CA THR A 6 -5.50 3.70 -10.62
C THR A 6 -4.93 2.29 -10.45
N GLU A 7 -3.72 2.02 -10.97
CA GLU A 7 -3.05 0.72 -10.78
C GLU A 7 -2.76 0.41 -9.30
N TYR A 8 -2.30 1.39 -8.52
CA TYR A 8 -2.05 1.19 -7.09
C TYR A 8 -3.35 0.98 -6.30
N GLU A 9 -4.44 1.68 -6.65
CA GLU A 9 -5.75 1.45 -6.03
C GLU A 9 -6.28 0.04 -6.33
N ASP A 10 -6.18 -0.43 -7.57
CA ASP A 10 -6.63 -1.77 -7.95
C ASP A 10 -5.83 -2.87 -7.23
N GLU A 11 -4.50 -2.74 -7.18
CA GLU A 11 -3.62 -3.70 -6.48
C GLU A 11 -3.82 -3.67 -4.96
N ALA A 12 -4.01 -2.49 -4.37
CA ALA A 12 -4.33 -2.36 -2.94
C ALA A 12 -5.67 -3.05 -2.61
N LEU A 13 -6.68 -2.87 -3.47
CA LEU A 13 -7.98 -3.50 -3.32
C LEU A 13 -7.88 -5.03 -3.46
N LEU A 14 -7.10 -5.52 -4.42
CA LEU A 14 -6.81 -6.95 -4.61
C LEU A 14 -6.13 -7.55 -3.38
N LEU A 15 -5.10 -6.87 -2.85
CA LEU A 15 -4.37 -7.32 -1.65
C LEU A 15 -5.28 -7.44 -0.43
N VAL A 16 -6.07 -6.41 -0.14
CA VAL A 16 -6.99 -6.42 1.02
C VAL A 16 -8.07 -7.49 0.85
N LYS A 17 -8.60 -7.70 -0.36
CA LYS A 17 -9.58 -8.75 -0.64
C LYS A 17 -9.00 -10.16 -0.54
N ALA A 18 -7.75 -10.34 -0.97
CA ALA A 18 -7.06 -11.62 -0.86
C ALA A 18 -6.73 -11.98 0.59
N TYR A 19 -6.43 -10.98 1.43
CA TYR A 19 -6.00 -11.15 2.81
C TYR A 19 -6.79 -10.28 3.81
N PRO A 20 -8.12 -10.44 3.93
CA PRO A 20 -9.00 -9.52 4.68
C PRO A 20 -8.75 -9.51 6.19
N LYS A 21 -8.09 -10.54 6.73
CA LYS A 21 -7.74 -10.65 8.17
C LYS A 21 -6.26 -10.39 8.46
N LYS A 22 -5.47 -10.08 7.44
CA LYS A 22 -4.02 -9.87 7.59
C LYS A 22 -3.71 -8.45 8.05
N TYR A 23 -4.48 -7.49 7.56
CA TYR A 23 -4.18 -6.07 7.70
C TYR A 23 -4.94 -5.49 8.89
N HIS A 24 -4.18 -5.07 9.90
CA HIS A 24 -4.71 -4.36 11.07
C HIS A 24 -4.28 -2.89 11.08
N ARG A 25 -3.35 -2.52 10.19
CA ARG A 25 -2.85 -1.15 10.02
C ARG A 25 -2.65 -0.79 8.55
N ILE A 26 -2.80 0.50 8.24
CA ILE A 26 -2.58 1.06 6.90
C ILE A 26 -1.16 0.77 6.42
N GLU A 27 -0.16 0.91 7.30
CA GLU A 27 1.25 0.73 6.97
C GLU A 27 1.58 -0.69 6.50
N GLU A 28 0.81 -1.70 6.93
CA GLU A 28 0.99 -3.09 6.51
C GLU A 28 0.56 -3.29 5.05
N ILE A 29 -0.54 -2.65 4.65
CA ILE A 29 -1.01 -2.64 3.26
C ILE A 29 -0.02 -1.89 2.39
N ILE A 30 0.42 -0.69 2.81
CA ILE A 30 1.40 0.12 2.06
C ILE A 30 2.71 -0.66 1.85
N LYS A 31 3.20 -1.34 2.88
CA LYS A 31 4.44 -2.13 2.80
C LYS A 31 4.32 -3.28 1.81
N ASP A 32 3.22 -4.02 1.87
CA ASP A 32 2.97 -5.15 0.96
C ASP A 32 2.75 -4.68 -0.47
N LEU A 33 1.94 -3.64 -0.67
CA LEU A 33 1.68 -3.02 -1.97
C LEU A 33 2.97 -2.53 -2.62
N ARG A 34 3.84 -1.88 -1.84
CA ARG A 34 5.17 -1.49 -2.30
C ARG A 34 6.01 -2.70 -2.69
N SER A 35 5.97 -3.79 -1.93
CA SER A 35 6.72 -5.01 -2.25
C SER A 35 6.26 -5.59 -3.58
N VAL A 36 4.94 -5.75 -3.78
CA VAL A 36 4.36 -6.27 -5.03
C VAL A 36 4.77 -5.40 -6.23
N TYR A 37 4.69 -4.08 -6.07
CA TYR A 37 5.05 -3.17 -7.15
C TYR A 37 6.56 -3.21 -7.45
N MET A 38 7.41 -3.25 -6.42
CA MET A 38 8.86 -3.36 -6.60
C MET A 38 9.27 -4.69 -7.25
N ASP A 39 8.63 -5.79 -6.87
CA ASP A 39 8.87 -7.11 -7.47
C ASP A 39 8.46 -7.11 -8.96
N ALA A 40 7.30 -6.53 -9.29
CA ALA A 40 6.87 -6.34 -10.68
C ALA A 40 7.80 -5.41 -11.47
N TYR A 41 8.31 -4.35 -10.83
CA TYR A 41 9.24 -3.38 -11.42
C TYR A 41 10.59 -4.02 -11.74
N LEU A 42 11.13 -4.80 -10.78
CA LEU A 42 12.36 -5.57 -10.94
C LEU A 42 12.21 -6.68 -12.00
N ALA A 43 11.06 -7.36 -12.05
CA ALA A 43 10.78 -8.38 -13.06
C ALA A 43 10.74 -7.81 -14.49
N ARG A 44 10.43 -6.52 -14.65
CA ARG A 44 10.51 -5.79 -15.93
C ARG A 44 11.94 -5.35 -16.28
N GLY A 45 12.95 -5.74 -15.48
CA GLY A 45 14.37 -5.43 -15.73
C GLY A 45 14.76 -3.99 -15.41
N LEU A 46 13.93 -3.26 -14.68
CA LEU A 46 14.17 -1.88 -14.30
C LEU A 46 15.00 -1.84 -13.01
N ASP A 47 16.15 -1.13 -13.04
CA ASP A 47 17.08 -1.09 -11.91
C ASP A 47 16.54 -0.21 -10.77
N ALA A 48 16.10 -0.85 -9.69
CA ALA A 48 15.58 -0.19 -8.49
C ALA A 48 16.62 0.71 -7.79
N ARG A 49 17.91 0.59 -8.12
CA ARG A 49 18.99 1.41 -7.51
C ARG A 49 19.09 2.82 -8.07
N ARG A 50 18.39 3.13 -9.17
CA ARG A 50 18.61 4.40 -9.90
C ARG A 50 17.55 5.46 -9.67
N THR A 51 16.55 5.18 -8.85
CA THR A 51 15.32 5.96 -8.89
C THR A 51 14.92 6.44 -7.51
N SER A 52 14.78 7.76 -7.40
CA SER A 52 13.85 8.45 -6.50
C SER A 52 12.42 7.85 -6.51
N GLN A 53 12.13 6.88 -7.39
CA GLN A 53 10.92 6.07 -7.40
C GLN A 53 10.74 5.16 -6.18
N GLY A 54 11.78 4.88 -5.39
CA GLY A 54 11.58 4.19 -4.11
C GLY A 54 10.66 4.97 -3.17
N ASP A 55 10.79 6.31 -3.18
CA ASP A 55 9.93 7.23 -2.45
C ASP A 55 8.64 7.53 -3.21
N ILE A 56 8.67 7.66 -4.55
CA ILE A 56 7.44 7.85 -5.35
C ILE A 56 6.50 6.65 -5.20
N GLY A 57 7.02 5.41 -5.15
CA GLY A 57 6.22 4.21 -4.93
C GLY A 57 5.65 4.13 -3.52
N LEU A 58 6.33 4.69 -2.52
CA LEU A 58 5.80 4.80 -1.17
C LEU A 58 4.68 5.84 -1.09
N THR A 59 4.87 7.01 -1.69
CA THR A 59 3.85 8.07 -1.74
C THR A 59 2.62 7.60 -2.52
N ALA A 60 2.80 7.02 -3.71
CA ALA A 60 1.69 6.49 -4.51
C ALA A 60 0.95 5.35 -3.80
N ALA A 61 1.67 4.44 -3.15
CA ALA A 61 1.06 3.38 -2.34
C ALA A 61 0.24 3.95 -1.17
N ARG A 62 0.73 5.00 -0.52
CA ARG A 62 0.00 5.68 0.56
C ARG A 62 -1.26 6.37 0.04
N GLU A 63 -1.13 7.20 -0.99
CA GLU A 63 -2.26 7.92 -1.60
C GLU A 63 -3.36 6.96 -2.08
N ALA A 64 -2.99 5.83 -2.68
CA ALA A 64 -3.95 4.82 -3.11
C ALA A 64 -4.69 4.18 -1.92
N VAL A 65 -3.99 3.77 -0.88
CA VAL A 65 -4.62 3.15 0.30
C VAL A 65 -5.51 4.16 1.05
N GLU A 66 -5.05 5.40 1.21
CA GLU A 66 -5.83 6.49 1.81
C GLU A 66 -7.08 6.80 0.97
N GLY A 67 -6.94 6.92 -0.35
CA GLY A 67 -8.06 7.15 -1.27
C GLY A 67 -9.11 6.04 -1.23
N LEU A 68 -8.69 4.78 -1.11
CA LEU A 68 -9.62 3.65 -0.94
C LEU A 68 -10.35 3.66 0.41
N LEU A 69 -9.70 4.12 1.48
CA LEU A 69 -10.32 4.29 2.79
C LEU A 69 -11.36 5.43 2.77
N GLU A 70 -11.00 6.58 2.19
CA GLU A 70 -11.93 7.71 2.02
C GLU A 70 -13.17 7.31 1.21
N LYS A 71 -12.98 6.51 0.16
CA LYS A 71 -14.07 5.95 -0.66
C LYS A 71 -14.83 4.81 0.03
N SER A 72 -14.43 4.39 1.23
CA SER A 72 -14.98 3.22 1.95
C SER A 72 -14.94 1.91 1.15
N LEU A 73 -13.99 1.78 0.21
CA LEU A 73 -13.80 0.59 -0.62
C LEU A 73 -13.01 -0.50 0.10
N ILE A 74 -12.20 -0.11 1.08
CA ILE A 74 -11.53 -1.00 2.02
C ILE A 74 -11.85 -0.58 3.45
N LYS A 75 -11.79 -1.53 4.38
CA LYS A 75 -11.92 -1.28 5.81
C LYS A 75 -10.79 -2.00 6.51
N ILE A 76 -10.12 -1.29 7.42
CA ILE A 76 -9.10 -1.87 8.29
C ILE A 76 -9.76 -2.04 9.65
N GLU A 77 -9.81 -3.27 10.12
CA GLU A 77 -10.15 -3.54 11.51
C GLU A 77 -8.91 -3.26 12.33
N GLU A 78 -8.74 -2.00 12.73
CA GLU A 78 -7.72 -1.58 13.69
C GLU A 78 -7.93 -2.39 14.97
N ASP A 79 -7.08 -3.40 15.18
CA ASP A 79 -7.17 -4.22 16.38
C ASP A 79 -6.64 -3.39 17.56
N PRO A 80 -7.47 -3.09 18.58
CA PRO A 80 -7.09 -2.28 19.74
C PRO A 80 -5.90 -2.88 20.51
N ARG A 81 -5.56 -4.16 20.32
CA ARG A 81 -4.41 -4.82 20.93
C ARG A 81 -3.07 -4.33 20.38
N PHE A 82 -3.05 -3.66 19.23
CA PHE A 82 -1.85 -3.04 18.67
C PHE A 82 -1.68 -1.57 19.06
N TYR A 83 -2.61 -0.99 19.85
CA TYR A 83 -2.41 0.29 20.55
C TYR A 83 -1.47 0.12 21.75
N PHE A 84 -0.19 -0.18 21.48
CA PHE A 84 0.84 -0.03 22.49
C PHE A 84 1.96 0.89 21.98
N LYS A 85 2.08 2.03 22.67
CA LYS A 85 3.19 3.01 22.70
C LYS A 85 3.40 3.89 21.47
N ARG A 86 3.02 5.17 21.62
CA ARG A 86 3.99 6.26 21.75
C ARG A 86 3.57 7.17 22.89
N ASP A 87 4.11 6.90 24.07
CA ASP A 87 4.26 7.90 25.12
C ASP A 87 5.43 8.78 24.69
N LYS A 88 5.17 10.07 24.44
CA LYS A 88 6.15 11.15 24.59
C LYS A 88 5.47 12.51 24.63
#